data_AF-A0A4R4TID3-F1
#
_entry.id   AF-A0A4R4TID3-F1
#
_cell.length_a   1.000
_cell.length_b   1.000
_cell.length_c   1.000
_cell.angle_alpha   90.00
_cell.angle_beta   90.00
_cell.angle_gamma   90.00
#
_symmetry.space_group_name_H-M   'P 1'
#
loop_
_entity.id
_entity.type
_entity.pdbx_description
1 polymer ?
#
loop_
_entity_poly.entity_id
_entity_poly.type
_entity_poly.pdbx_seq_one_letter_code
_entity_poly.pdbx_strand_id
1 'polypeptide(L)' 'MDLSLTRTSETATADRPWLASRHGLDAPISITIDVPLLSAGVHYGPSPTLPGRSLMFSGIPLARVSGSGLYGR' A
#
# COMPACT_ATOMS: atom_id res chain seq x y z
N MET A 1 45.16 -1.74 -29.67
CA MET A 1 43.75 -1.27 -29.66
C MET A 1 43.40 -1.00 -28.21
N ASP A 2 43.15 0.26 -27.87
CA ASP A 2 42.83 0.73 -26.52
C ASP A 2 41.31 0.70 -26.32
N LEU A 3 40.83 0.08 -25.24
CA LEU A 3 39.42 0.01 -24.87
C LEU A 3 39.17 1.01 -23.74
N SER A 4 38.93 2.27 -24.11
CA SER A 4 38.46 3.28 -23.15
C SER A 4 37.03 2.94 -22.71
N LEU A 5 36.85 2.65 -21.43
CA LEU A 5 35.53 2.47 -20.80
C LEU A 5 34.80 3.82 -20.74
N THR A 6 33.86 4.03 -21.67
CA THR A 6 32.94 5.17 -21.59
C THR A 6 31.93 4.92 -20.46
N ARG A 7 32.15 5.53 -19.30
CA ARG A 7 31.21 5.50 -18.18
C ARG A 7 30.24 6.68 -18.29
N THR A 8 29.02 6.40 -18.73
CA THR A 8 27.93 7.39 -18.74
C THR A 8 27.23 7.36 -17.39
N SER A 9 27.26 8.46 -16.64
CA SER A 9 26.46 8.63 -15.41
C SER A 9 25.42 9.72 -15.64
N GLU A 10 24.14 9.36 -15.51
CA GLU A 10 23.02 10.28 -15.58
C GLU A 10 22.40 10.41 -14.18
N THR A 11 22.14 11.63 -13.72
CA THR A 11 21.43 11.88 -12.47
C THR A 11 20.03 12.36 -12.84
N ALA A 12 19.01 11.57 -12.46
CA ALA A 12 17.62 11.89 -12.76
C ALA A 12 16.84 12.15 -11.47
N THR A 13 16.07 13.24 -11.46
CA THR A 13 15.09 13.54 -10.41
C THR A 13 13.85 12.67 -10.63
N ALA A 14 13.27 12.14 -9.54
CA ALA A 14 12.31 11.03 -9.52
C ALA A 14 10.91 11.32 -10.13
N ASP A 15 10.85 11.57 -11.43
CA ASP A 15 9.59 11.67 -12.21
C ASP A 15 9.55 10.66 -13.37
N ARG A 16 10.03 9.45 -13.13
CA ARG A 16 10.05 8.37 -14.12
C ARG A 16 9.30 7.14 -13.60
N PRO A 17 8.05 6.89 -14.06
CA PRO A 17 7.20 5.79 -13.60
C PRO A 17 7.83 4.39 -13.77
N TRP A 18 8.75 4.23 -14.71
CA TRP A 18 9.49 2.99 -14.95
C TRP A 18 10.58 2.71 -13.91
N LEU A 19 11.02 3.74 -13.17
CA LEU A 19 11.95 3.60 -12.05
C LEU A 19 11.23 3.16 -10.75
N ALA A 20 9.92 3.39 -10.68
CA ALA A 20 9.10 2.91 -9.58
C ALA A 20 8.63 1.48 -9.91
N SER A 21 9.20 0.49 -9.24
CA SER A 21 8.66 -0.88 -9.31
C SER A 21 7.19 -0.85 -8.86
N ARG A 22 6.28 -1.11 -9.80
CA ARG A 22 4.84 -1.23 -9.52
C ARG A 22 4.47 -2.64 -9.06
N HIS A 23 5.45 -3.52 -8.92
CA HIS A 23 5.23 -4.90 -8.50
C HIS A 23 4.58 -4.92 -7.12
N GLY A 24 3.38 -5.51 -7.02
CA GLY A 24 2.57 -5.50 -5.80
C GLY A 24 1.52 -4.38 -5.73
N LEU A 25 1.53 -3.43 -6.67
CA LEU A 25 0.47 -2.43 -6.89
C LEU A 25 -0.30 -2.66 -8.20
N ASP A 26 0.19 -3.57 -9.04
CA ASP A 26 -0.36 -3.92 -10.34
C ASP A 26 -1.61 -4.81 -10.25
N ALA A 27 -1.75 -5.58 -9.17
CA ALA A 27 -2.90 -6.43 -8.92
C ALA A 27 -3.38 -6.29 -7.46
N PRO A 28 -4.09 -5.20 -7.10
CA PRO A 28 -4.62 -5.06 -5.75
C PRO A 28 -5.68 -6.13 -5.47
N ILE A 29 -5.47 -6.91 -4.40
CA ILE A 29 -6.47 -7.85 -3.90
C ILE A 29 -7.29 -7.14 -2.83
N SER A 30 -8.58 -6.98 -3.11
CA SER A 30 -9.53 -6.44 -2.13
C SER A 30 -9.92 -7.51 -1.10
N ILE A 31 -9.97 -7.11 0.16
CA ILE A 31 -10.49 -7.93 1.27
C ILE A 31 -11.68 -7.21 1.93
N THR A 32 -12.60 -7.99 2.51
CA THR A 32 -13.71 -7.46 3.29
C THR A 32 -13.37 -7.52 4.78
N ILE A 33 -13.55 -6.39 5.46
CA ILE A 33 -13.21 -6.21 6.87
C ILE A 33 -14.40 -6.53 7.78
N ASP A 34 -14.13 -7.27 8.85
CA ASP A 34 -15.07 -7.52 9.95
C ASP A 34 -15.04 -6.34 10.93
N VAL A 35 -15.79 -5.28 10.59
CA VAL A 35 -15.78 -4.01 11.35
C VAL A 35 -16.05 -4.19 12.86
N PRO A 36 -16.95 -5.09 13.31
CA PRO A 36 -17.14 -5.38 14.74
C PRO A 36 -15.89 -5.83 15.51
N LEU A 37 -14.88 -6.38 14.83
CA LEU A 37 -13.60 -6.77 15.45
C LEU A 37 -12.59 -5.61 15.54
N LEU A 38 -12.97 -4.43 15.04
CA LEU A 38 -12.16 -3.22 15.03
C LEU A 38 -12.80 -2.13 15.90
N SER A 39 -11.96 -1.21 16.33
CA SER A 39 -12.38 -0.05 17.13
C SER A 39 -12.04 1.25 16.39
N ALA A 40 -13.04 2.12 16.26
CA ALA A 40 -12.87 3.48 15.75
C ALA A 40 -11.87 4.27 16.60
N GLY A 41 -11.06 5.11 15.97
CA GLY A 41 -9.98 5.87 16.61
C GLY A 41 -8.73 5.05 16.91
N VAL A 42 -8.81 3.72 16.89
CA VAL A 42 -7.65 2.82 17.06
C VAL A 42 -7.24 2.17 15.74
N HIS A 43 -8.22 1.74 14.94
CA HIS A 43 -7.97 0.99 13.70
C HIS A 43 -8.40 1.76 12.45
N TYR A 44 -9.39 2.64 12.59
CA TYR A 44 -9.87 3.46 11.48
C TYR A 44 -10.39 4.81 12.01
N GLY A 45 -10.38 5.81 11.15
CA GLY A 45 -10.81 7.16 11.47
C GLY A 45 -11.40 7.88 10.25
N PRO A 46 -11.94 9.09 10.44
CA PRO A 46 -12.49 9.89 9.34
C PRO A 46 -11.41 10.20 8.30
N SER A 47 -11.78 10.16 7.03
CA SER A 47 -10.89 10.59 5.95
C SER A 47 -10.74 12.11 5.94
N PRO A 48 -9.52 12.67 5.92
CA PRO A 48 -9.31 14.11 5.75
C PRO A 48 -9.61 14.58 4.32
N THR A 49 -9.61 13.67 3.33
CA THR A 49 -9.73 14.00 1.90
C THR A 49 -11.02 13.46 1.26
N LEU A 50 -11.75 12.56 1.94
CA LEU A 50 -12.96 11.93 1.42
C LEU A 50 -14.10 12.05 2.44
N PRO A 51 -14.88 13.16 2.42
CA PRO A 51 -15.99 13.36 3.34
C PRO A 51 -16.96 12.18 3.36
N GLY A 52 -17.41 11.79 4.56
CA GLY A 52 -18.33 10.66 4.74
C GLY A 52 -17.70 9.26 4.62
N ARG A 53 -16.38 9.15 4.42
CA ARG A 53 -15.67 7.87 4.42
C ARG A 53 -14.71 7.77 5.60
N SER A 54 -14.54 6.55 6.10
CA SER A 54 -13.46 6.20 7.04
C SER A 54 -12.26 5.62 6.29
N LEU A 55 -11.05 5.93 6.76
CA LEU A 55 -9.81 5.31 6.34
C LEU A 55 -9.30 4.39 7.44
N MET A 56 -8.77 3.25 7.03
CA MET A 56 -8.07 2.33 7.90
C MET A 56 -6.65 2.85 8.12
N PHE A 57 -6.15 2.78 9.36
CA PHE A 57 -4.75 3.13 9.61
C PHE A 57 -3.82 2.05 9.07
N SER A 58 -2.60 2.44 8.68
CA SER A 58 -1.60 1.51 8.16
C SER A 58 -0.96 0.69 9.29
N GLY A 59 -0.37 -0.45 8.94
CA GLY A 59 0.38 -1.29 9.88
C GLY A 59 -0.47 -2.13 10.84
N ILE A 60 -1.79 -2.17 10.64
CA ILE A 60 -2.69 -3.02 11.42
C ILE A 60 -2.51 -4.48 10.95
N PRO A 61 -2.08 -5.41 11.82
CA PRO A 61 -2.06 -6.82 11.46
C PRO A 61 -3.50 -7.31 11.30
N LEU A 62 -3.78 -7.96 10.16
CA LEU A 62 -5.08 -8.54 9.87
C LEU A 62 -4.94 -10.03 9.61
N ALA A 63 -5.88 -10.80 10.13
CA ALA A 63 -6.02 -12.23 9.89
C ALA A 63 -7.42 -12.55 9.40
N ARG A 64 -7.54 -13.66 8.65
CA ARG A 64 -8.83 -14.18 8.23
C ARG A 64 -9.50 -14.85 9.42
N VAL A 65 -10.69 -14.40 9.77
CA VAL A 65 -11.51 -14.94 10.85
C VAL A 65 -12.14 -16.24 10.36
N SER A 66 -11.91 -17.35 11.08
CA SER A 66 -12.41 -18.67 10.66
C SER A 66 -13.94 -18.76 10.60
N GLY A 67 -14.64 -18.03 11.47
CA GLY A 67 -16.11 -18.05 11.54
C GLY A 67 -16.80 -17.23 10.45
N SER A 68 -16.33 -16.01 10.17
CA SER A 68 -16.95 -15.10 9.20
C SER A 68 -16.30 -15.16 7.81
N GLY A 69 -15.07 -15.65 7.72
CA GLY A 69 -14.25 -15.59 6.51
C GLY A 69 -13.78 -14.17 6.14
N LEU A 70 -14.19 -13.16 6.92
CA LEU A 70 -13.78 -11.76 6.81
C LEU A 70 -12.44 -11.54 7.50
N TYR A 71 -11.87 -10.34 7.34
CA TYR A 71 -10.58 -9.98 7.95
C TYR A 71 -10.76 -9.07 9.16
N GLY A 72 -10.11 -9.42 10.26
CA GLY A 72 -10.11 -8.67 11.51
C GLY A 72 -8.78 -8.83 12.26
N ARG A 73 -8.67 -8.26 13.46
CA ARG A 73 -7.53 -8.51 14.35
C ARG A 73 -7.74 -9.77 15.18
#